data_AF-A0A6I1LSW2-F1
#
_entry.id   AF-A0A6I1LSW2-F1
#
_cell.length_a   1.000
_cell.length_b   1.000
_cell.length_c   1.000
_cell.angle_alpha   90.00
_cell.angle_beta   90.00
_cell.angle_gamma   90.00
#
_symmetry.space_group_name_H-M   'P 1'
#
loop_
_entity.id
_entity.type
_entity.pdbx_description
1 polymer ?
#
loop_
_entity_poly.entity_id
_entity_poly.type
_entity_poly.pdbx_seq_one_letter_code
_entity_poly.pdbx_strand_id
1 'polypeptide(L)'
;MMAKKTDLRVQRTRKMIIEAFFKLVETKGYEAVTIQDIADEAMINRATFYAHFKDKQHLYDAIFTFTLSAFTAILDSQQLVNGNRVRVKHIEELLTQLYINIQENKSFFLTIMDNNFNEHFRKRLAEIIEEKYATIFSQLRITENDIDVPIDFVIEYMTSIFIGTLHWWITSETDMTPNHLAQLVIKLVGNGHLTVLGIELEK
;
A
#
# COMPACT_ATOMS: atom_id res chain seq x y z
N MET A 1 -32.14 13.52 -7.29
CA MET A 1 -30.88 13.89 -7.95
C MET A 1 -30.05 12.63 -8.10
N MET A 2 -29.76 12.19 -9.33
CA MET A 2 -29.03 10.96 -9.61
C MET A 2 -27.54 11.15 -9.30
N ALA A 3 -26.97 10.24 -8.51
CA ALA A 3 -25.54 10.16 -8.27
C ALA A 3 -24.78 10.07 -9.62
N LYS A 4 -23.75 10.89 -9.77
CA LYS A 4 -22.94 11.03 -10.99
C LYS A 4 -22.24 9.70 -11.27
N LYS A 5 -22.82 8.92 -12.18
CA LYS A 5 -22.28 7.66 -12.72
C LYS A 5 -20.93 7.96 -13.38
N THR A 6 -19.84 7.90 -12.62
CA THR A 6 -18.47 7.99 -13.17
C THR A 6 -18.39 7.02 -14.34
N ASP A 7 -18.02 7.52 -15.52
CA ASP A 7 -18.11 6.75 -16.76
C ASP A 7 -17.25 5.48 -16.65
N LEU A 8 -17.90 4.32 -16.59
CA LEU A 8 -17.25 3.01 -16.50
C LEU A 8 -16.24 2.80 -17.65
N ARG A 9 -16.48 3.45 -18.80
CA ARG A 9 -15.55 3.43 -19.93
C ARG A 9 -14.24 4.13 -19.58
N VAL A 10 -14.30 5.26 -18.88
CA VAL A 10 -13.10 6.00 -18.44
C VAL A 10 -12.27 5.17 -17.47
N GLN A 11 -12.92 4.51 -16.49
CA GLN A 11 -12.21 3.65 -15.53
C GLN A 11 -11.56 2.46 -16.22
N ARG A 12 -12.29 1.80 -17.13
CA ARG A 12 -11.77 0.67 -17.90
C ARG A 12 -10.56 1.08 -18.74
N THR A 13 -10.63 2.22 -19.44
CA THR A 13 -9.49 2.70 -20.24
C THR A 13 -8.28 3.04 -19.38
N ARG A 14 -8.47 3.72 -18.24
CA ARG A 14 -7.36 3.99 -17.31
C ARG A 14 -6.71 2.70 -16.82
N LYS A 15 -7.49 1.67 -16.48
CA LYS A 15 -6.96 0.37 -16.09
C LYS A 15 -6.09 -0.26 -17.18
N MET A 16 -6.57 -0.30 -18.43
CA MET A 16 -5.80 -0.85 -19.55
C MET A 16 -4.47 -0.10 -19.77
N ILE A 17 -4.48 1.24 -19.68
CA ILE A 17 -3.27 2.07 -19.81
C ILE A 17 -2.25 1.73 -18.72
N ILE A 18 -2.72 1.58 -17.48
CA ILE A 18 -1.87 1.30 -16.31
C ILE A 18 -1.26 -0.11 -16.42
N GLU A 19 -2.06 -1.12 -16.74
CA GLU A 19 -1.60 -2.50 -16.92
C GLU A 19 -0.56 -2.60 -18.06
N ALA A 20 -0.81 -1.94 -19.19
CA ALA A 20 0.13 -1.84 -20.30
C ALA A 20 1.44 -1.16 -19.89
N PHE A 21 1.36 -0.03 -19.18
CA PHE A 21 2.54 0.69 -18.70
C PHE A 21 3.42 -0.19 -17.84
N PHE A 22 2.86 -0.86 -16.84
CA PHE A 22 3.65 -1.71 -15.96
C PHE A 22 4.32 -2.88 -16.68
N LYS A 23 3.58 -3.60 -17.53
CA LYS A 23 4.12 -4.69 -18.33
C LYS A 23 5.32 -4.24 -19.16
N LEU A 24 5.23 -3.05 -19.76
CA LEU A 24 6.32 -2.48 -20.54
C LEU A 24 7.51 -2.04 -19.66
N VAL A 25 7.26 -1.43 -18.50
CA VAL A 25 8.31 -1.04 -17.55
C VAL A 25 9.07 -2.26 -17.02
N GLU A 26 8.36 -3.35 -16.73
CA GLU A 26 8.96 -4.62 -16.33
C GLU A 26 9.88 -5.19 -17.42
N THR A 27 9.43 -5.14 -18.67
CA THR A 27 10.12 -5.77 -19.80
C THR A 27 11.36 -4.99 -20.26
N LYS A 28 11.29 -3.65 -20.29
CA LYS A 28 12.36 -2.81 -20.88
C LYS A 28 12.79 -1.61 -20.04
N GLY A 29 12.28 -1.45 -18.83
CA GLY A 29 12.61 -0.35 -17.92
C GLY A 29 11.87 0.95 -18.22
N TYR A 30 11.65 1.77 -17.19
CA TYR A 30 10.84 2.99 -17.26
C TYR A 30 11.29 3.96 -18.37
N GLU A 31 12.59 4.23 -18.47
CA GLU A 31 13.14 5.18 -19.44
C GLU A 31 12.83 4.80 -20.89
N ALA A 32 12.91 3.51 -21.24
CA ALA A 32 12.71 3.02 -22.60
C ALA A 32 11.24 2.89 -23.02
N VAL A 33 10.29 3.03 -22.09
CA VAL A 33 8.85 3.04 -22.41
C VAL A 33 8.45 4.38 -23.01
N THR A 34 7.80 4.33 -24.17
CA THR A 34 7.19 5.50 -24.84
C THR A 34 5.67 5.47 -24.70
N ILE A 35 5.03 6.62 -24.90
CA ILE A 35 3.56 6.71 -24.93
C ILE A 35 2.97 5.87 -26.07
N GLN A 36 3.70 5.72 -27.18
CA GLN A 36 3.27 4.90 -28.30
C GLN A 36 3.22 3.41 -27.90
N ASP A 37 4.26 2.91 -27.22
CA ASP A 37 4.27 1.54 -26.72
C ASP A 37 3.07 1.27 -25.80
N ILE A 38 2.80 2.19 -24.87
CA ILE A 38 1.67 2.06 -23.93
C ILE A 38 0.34 2.03 -24.68
N ALA A 39 0.17 2.90 -25.68
CA ALA A 39 -1.05 2.95 -26.46
C ALA A 39 -1.27 1.65 -27.25
N ASP A 40 -0.22 1.12 -27.87
CA ASP A 40 -0.27 -0.12 -28.66
C ASP A 40 -0.57 -1.33 -27.77
N GLU A 41 0.13 -1.46 -26.63
CA GLU A 41 -0.09 -2.55 -25.67
C GLU A 41 -1.49 -2.47 -25.02
N ALA A 42 -2.00 -1.26 -24.73
CA ALA A 42 -3.35 -1.07 -24.20
C ALA A 42 -4.45 -1.18 -25.28
N MET A 43 -4.09 -1.40 -26.55
CA MET A 43 -5.00 -1.42 -27.71
C MET A 43 -5.86 -0.16 -27.83
N ILE A 44 -5.26 1.01 -27.63
CA ILE A 44 -5.91 2.31 -27.78
C ILE A 44 -5.13 3.18 -28.76
N ASN A 45 -5.76 4.22 -29.28
CA ASN A 45 -5.01 5.24 -30.01
C ASN A 45 -4.27 6.17 -29.03
N ARG A 46 -3.17 6.76 -29.51
CA ARG A 46 -2.34 7.70 -28.73
C ARG A 46 -3.12 8.91 -28.22
N ALA A 47 -4.13 9.39 -28.96
CA ALA A 47 -4.99 10.49 -28.50
C ALA A 47 -5.83 10.12 -27.27
N THR A 48 -6.23 8.84 -27.15
CA THR A 48 -6.97 8.31 -25.99
C THR A 48 -6.09 8.28 -24.75
N PHE A 49 -4.80 7.97 -24.89
CA PHE A 49 -3.85 8.12 -23.77
C PHE A 49 -3.87 9.57 -23.26
N TYR A 50 -3.72 10.54 -24.15
CA TYR A 50 -3.68 11.96 -23.78
C TYR A 50 -5.00 12.49 -23.20
N ALA A 51 -6.13 11.85 -23.49
CA ALA A 51 -7.41 12.15 -22.83
C ALA A 51 -7.43 11.76 -21.34
N HIS A 52 -6.51 10.89 -20.89
CA HIS A 52 -6.43 10.42 -19.51
C HIS A 52 -5.17 10.88 -18.77
N PHE A 53 -4.04 11.00 -19.47
CA PHE A 53 -2.75 11.35 -18.89
C PHE A 53 -1.96 12.31 -19.77
N LYS A 54 -1.34 13.34 -19.18
CA LYS A 54 -0.59 14.36 -19.92
C LYS A 54 0.66 13.79 -20.58
N ASP A 55 1.36 12.90 -19.88
CA ASP A 55 2.58 12.24 -20.30
C ASP A 55 2.83 10.99 -19.45
N LYS A 56 3.98 10.32 -19.66
CA LYS A 56 4.41 9.13 -18.93
C LYS A 56 4.62 9.42 -17.44
N GLN A 57 5.13 10.60 -17.07
CA GLN A 57 5.36 10.98 -15.68
C GLN A 57 4.03 11.20 -14.95
N HIS A 58 3.08 11.89 -15.57
CA HIS A 58 1.75 12.09 -15.01
C HIS A 58 1.00 10.76 -14.82
N LEU A 59 1.22 9.76 -15.68
CA LEU A 59 0.73 8.41 -15.46
C LEU A 59 1.39 7.78 -14.22
N TYR A 60 2.71 7.82 -14.14
CA TYR A 60 3.48 7.33 -12.99
C TYR A 60 2.99 7.96 -11.68
N ASP A 61 2.89 9.29 -11.63
CA ASP A 61 2.48 10.03 -10.43
C ASP A 61 1.03 9.71 -10.06
N ALA A 62 0.14 9.58 -11.04
CA ALA A 62 -1.26 9.22 -10.78
C ALA A 62 -1.40 7.80 -10.22
N ILE A 63 -0.62 6.85 -10.74
CA ILE A 63 -0.52 5.50 -10.21
C ILE A 63 -0.05 5.56 -8.76
N PHE A 64 1.08 6.22 -8.51
CA PHE A 64 1.71 6.28 -7.19
C PHE A 64 0.82 6.96 -6.15
N THR A 65 0.17 8.07 -6.55
CA THR A 65 -0.80 8.80 -5.72
C THR A 65 -2.00 7.94 -5.38
N PHE A 66 -2.56 7.21 -6.35
CA PHE A 66 -3.69 6.32 -6.09
C PHE A 66 -3.30 5.23 -5.09
N THR A 67 -2.18 4.55 -5.32
CA THR A 67 -1.67 3.50 -4.42
C THR A 67 -1.51 4.06 -3.01
N LEU A 68 -0.76 5.15 -2.85
CA LEU A 68 -0.47 5.73 -1.54
C LEU A 68 -1.71 6.28 -0.84
N SER A 69 -2.66 6.87 -1.57
CA SER A 69 -3.85 7.46 -0.97
C SER A 69 -4.72 6.45 -0.22
N ALA A 70 -4.73 5.19 -0.68
CA ALA A 70 -5.38 4.10 0.05
C ALA A 70 -4.77 3.90 1.45
N PHE A 71 -3.44 3.99 1.56
CA PHE A 71 -2.73 3.85 2.84
C PHE A 71 -2.77 5.13 3.68
N THR A 72 -2.59 6.31 3.08
CA THR A 72 -2.58 7.57 3.83
C THR A 72 -3.91 7.84 4.51
N ALA A 73 -5.04 7.43 3.90
CA ALA A 73 -6.37 7.58 4.48
C ALA A 73 -6.52 6.87 5.84
N ILE A 74 -5.87 5.72 6.03
CA ILE A 74 -5.83 5.03 7.34
C ILE A 74 -5.06 5.88 8.34
N LEU A 75 -3.89 6.34 7.92
CA LEU A 75 -2.97 7.06 8.76
C LEU A 75 -3.55 8.44 9.16
N ASP A 76 -4.31 9.10 8.28
CA ASP A 76 -4.88 10.46 8.45
C ASP A 76 -6.08 10.52 9.40
N SER A 77 -6.52 9.38 9.93
CA SER A 77 -7.57 9.36 10.94
C SER A 77 -7.06 10.02 12.22
N GLN A 78 -7.33 11.32 12.35
CA GLN A 78 -7.23 12.05 13.61
C GLN A 78 -7.92 11.18 14.65
N GLN A 79 -7.21 10.84 15.73
CA GLN A 79 -7.68 10.08 16.89
C GLN A 79 -7.17 8.63 17.08
N LEU A 80 -6.34 8.05 16.21
CA LEU A 80 -5.83 6.68 16.44
C LEU A 80 -5.03 6.49 17.73
N VAL A 81 -4.25 7.52 18.08
CA VAL A 81 -3.36 7.50 19.24
C VAL A 81 -3.70 8.65 20.18
N ASN A 82 -3.71 8.37 21.49
CA ASN A 82 -3.81 9.37 22.54
C ASN A 82 -2.75 9.06 23.61
N GLY A 83 -1.62 9.79 23.55
CA GLY A 83 -0.43 9.46 24.34
C GLY A 83 0.11 8.08 23.97
N ASN A 84 0.22 7.18 24.95
CA ASN A 84 0.67 5.79 24.75
C ASN A 84 -0.47 4.80 24.50
N ARG A 85 -1.70 5.27 24.24
CA ARG A 85 -2.88 4.41 24.01
C ARG A 85 -3.29 4.42 22.56
N VAL A 86 -3.58 3.23 22.04
CA VAL A 86 -4.00 3.01 20.66
C VAL A 86 -5.43 2.45 20.63
N ARG A 87 -6.28 2.98 19.76
CA ARG A 87 -7.63 2.46 19.52
C ARG A 87 -7.60 1.28 18.54
N VAL A 88 -7.29 0.09 19.03
CA VAL A 88 -7.14 -1.14 18.23
C VAL A 88 -8.35 -1.40 17.32
N LYS A 89 -9.58 -1.30 17.84
CA LYS A 89 -10.80 -1.52 17.05
C LYS A 89 -10.91 -0.55 15.86
N HIS A 90 -10.50 0.71 16.04
CA HIS A 90 -10.54 1.69 14.97
C HIS A 90 -9.47 1.41 13.90
N ILE A 91 -8.27 0.96 14.32
CA ILE A 91 -7.24 0.49 13.38
C ILE A 91 -7.75 -0.72 12.59
N GLU A 92 -8.43 -1.67 13.24
CA GLU A 92 -9.00 -2.84 12.58
C GLU A 92 -10.03 -2.45 11.52
N GLU A 93 -10.93 -1.53 11.82
CA GLU A 93 -11.92 -1.00 10.87
C GLU A 93 -11.23 -0.36 9.66
N LEU A 94 -10.22 0.48 9.88
CA LEU A 94 -9.50 1.17 8.81
C LEU A 94 -8.67 0.21 7.95
N LEU A 95 -7.94 -0.73 8.56
CA LEU A 95 -7.20 -1.76 7.84
C LEU A 95 -8.15 -2.67 7.05
N THR A 96 -9.32 -3.01 7.60
CA THR A 96 -10.35 -3.77 6.88
C THR A 96 -10.79 -3.03 5.62
N GLN A 97 -11.07 -1.72 5.71
CA GLN A 97 -11.48 -0.92 4.56
C GLN A 97 -10.38 -0.80 3.50
N LEU A 98 -9.12 -0.65 3.94
CA LEU A 98 -7.99 -0.71 3.03
C LEU A 98 -7.93 -2.05 2.29
N TYR A 99 -8.01 -3.17 3.01
CA TYR A 99 -7.93 -4.49 2.38
C TYR A 99 -9.11 -4.76 1.44
N ILE A 100 -10.30 -4.25 1.73
CA ILE A 100 -11.44 -4.25 0.78
C ILE A 100 -11.07 -3.48 -0.48
N ASN A 101 -10.55 -2.25 -0.35
CA ASN A 101 -10.13 -1.45 -1.50
C ASN A 101 -9.05 -2.15 -2.33
N ILE A 102 -8.07 -2.78 -1.66
CA ILE A 102 -7.02 -3.55 -2.34
C ILE A 102 -7.61 -4.76 -3.05
N GLN A 103 -8.54 -5.49 -2.43
CA GLN A 103 -9.21 -6.65 -3.05
C GLN A 103 -9.97 -6.25 -4.32
N GLU A 104 -10.72 -5.15 -4.28
CA GLU A 104 -11.45 -4.61 -5.43
C GLU A 104 -10.51 -4.19 -6.57
N ASN A 105 -9.29 -3.79 -6.22
CA ASN A 105 -8.26 -3.32 -7.15
C ASN A 105 -7.05 -4.27 -7.22
N LYS A 106 -7.25 -5.57 -6.96
CA LYS A 106 -6.16 -6.55 -6.72
C LYS A 106 -5.10 -6.55 -7.81
N SER A 107 -5.49 -6.55 -9.10
CA SER A 107 -4.53 -6.55 -10.21
C SER A 107 -3.64 -5.32 -10.22
N PHE A 108 -4.19 -4.16 -9.86
CA PHE A 108 -3.43 -2.91 -9.78
C PHE A 108 -2.38 -2.95 -8.65
N PHE A 109 -2.76 -3.42 -7.46
CA PHE A 109 -1.84 -3.53 -6.33
C PHE A 109 -0.76 -4.60 -6.53
N LEU A 110 -1.12 -5.77 -7.07
CA LEU A 110 -0.16 -6.80 -7.47
C LEU A 110 0.91 -6.22 -8.40
N THR A 111 0.48 -5.47 -9.41
CA THR A 111 1.39 -4.91 -10.39
C THR A 111 2.37 -3.89 -9.77
N ILE A 112 1.96 -3.14 -8.75
CA ILE A 112 2.89 -2.28 -8.00
C ILE A 112 3.89 -3.10 -7.19
N MET A 113 3.41 -4.14 -6.49
CA MET A 113 4.19 -4.88 -5.50
C MET A 113 5.17 -5.89 -6.12
N ASP A 114 4.90 -6.40 -7.32
CA ASP A 114 5.76 -7.37 -8.00
C ASP A 114 6.83 -6.72 -8.88
N ASN A 115 6.72 -5.42 -9.17
CA ASN A 115 7.64 -4.70 -10.05
C ASN A 115 8.67 -3.87 -9.27
N ASN A 116 9.63 -3.28 -9.99
CA ASN A 116 10.62 -2.32 -9.45
C ASN A 116 10.02 -1.11 -8.71
N PHE A 117 8.70 -0.92 -8.77
CA PHE A 117 7.97 0.10 -8.01
C PHE A 117 7.82 -0.26 -6.52
N ASN A 118 8.01 -1.53 -6.13
CA ASN A 118 7.86 -2.00 -4.75
C ASN A 118 8.81 -1.27 -3.80
N GLU A 119 10.09 -1.11 -4.17
CA GLU A 119 11.07 -0.41 -3.32
C GLU A 119 10.70 1.07 -3.13
N HIS A 120 10.35 1.76 -4.21
CA HIS A 120 9.88 3.15 -4.15
C HIS A 120 8.61 3.30 -3.30
N PHE A 121 7.67 2.35 -3.44
CA PHE A 121 6.44 2.33 -2.68
C PHE A 121 6.69 2.08 -1.18
N ARG A 122 7.52 1.09 -0.84
CA ARG A 122 7.94 0.77 0.54
C ARG A 122 8.59 1.98 1.20
N LYS A 123 9.59 2.57 0.53
CA LYS A 123 10.30 3.75 1.04
C LYS A 123 9.34 4.90 1.30
N ARG A 124 8.47 5.22 0.34
CA ARG A 124 7.52 6.33 0.52
C ARG A 124 6.51 6.06 1.62
N LEU A 125 6.05 4.81 1.78
CA LEU A 125 5.15 4.45 2.87
C LEU A 125 5.84 4.62 4.23
N ALA A 126 7.10 4.20 4.37
CA ALA A 126 7.89 4.40 5.59
C ALA A 126 8.08 5.90 5.91
N GLU A 127 8.42 6.72 4.91
CA GLU A 127 8.54 8.19 5.08
C GLU A 127 7.22 8.81 5.57
N ILE A 128 6.08 8.40 5.01
CA ILE A 128 4.77 8.92 5.45
C ILE A 128 4.47 8.53 6.90
N ILE A 129 4.80 7.29 7.31
CA ILE A 129 4.62 6.83 8.69
C ILE A 129 5.51 7.67 9.63
N GLU A 130 6.76 7.89 9.26
CA GLU A 130 7.70 8.72 10.00
C GLU A 130 7.20 10.16 10.16
N GLU A 131 6.86 10.82 9.04
CA GLU A 131 6.35 12.20 9.01
C GLU A 131 5.12 12.37 9.90
N LYS A 132 4.16 11.44 9.81
CA LYS A 132 2.88 11.55 10.49
C LYS A 132 2.96 11.28 12.00
N TYR A 133 3.80 10.33 12.41
CA TYR A 133 3.92 9.93 13.80
C TYR A 133 5.19 10.47 14.47
N ALA A 134 5.93 11.37 13.82
CA ALA A 134 7.15 12.00 14.33
C ALA A 134 7.00 12.51 15.78
N THR A 135 5.90 13.23 16.08
CA THR A 135 5.62 13.72 17.44
C THR A 135 5.49 12.58 18.45
N ILE A 136 4.81 11.50 18.07
CA ILE A 136 4.63 10.33 18.95
C ILE A 136 5.97 9.63 19.14
N PHE A 137 6.68 9.36 18.05
CA PHE A 137 7.99 8.70 18.10
C PHE A 137 9.01 9.49 18.92
N SER A 138 9.01 10.83 18.84
CA SER A 138 9.90 11.67 19.65
C SER A 138 9.65 11.58 21.16
N GLN A 139 8.46 11.14 21.57
CA GLN A 139 8.05 10.99 22.97
C GLN A 139 8.18 9.54 23.47
N LEU A 140 8.37 8.58 22.56
CA LEU A 140 8.52 7.18 22.89
C LEU A 140 9.99 6.85 23.10
N ARG A 141 10.29 6.19 24.22
CA ARG A 141 11.55 5.49 24.42
C ARG A 141 11.27 3.99 24.37
N ILE A 142 11.69 3.36 23.29
CA ILE A 142 11.51 1.91 23.07
C ILE A 142 12.81 1.24 23.48
N THR A 143 12.75 0.31 24.43
CA THR A 143 13.90 -0.44 24.92
C THR A 143 13.61 -1.93 24.94
N GLU A 144 14.58 -2.74 24.54
CA GLU A 144 14.57 -4.19 24.72
C GLU A 144 15.80 -4.58 25.53
N ASN A 145 15.63 -5.18 26.72
CA ASN A 145 16.73 -5.50 27.65
C ASN A 145 17.68 -4.31 27.89
N ASP A 146 17.12 -3.14 28.20
CA ASP A 146 17.82 -1.86 28.40
C ASP A 146 18.58 -1.30 27.18
N ILE A 147 18.44 -1.91 26.00
CA ILE A 147 18.99 -1.40 24.74
C ILE A 147 17.94 -0.55 24.05
N ASP A 148 18.27 0.72 23.76
CA ASP A 148 17.38 1.60 22.98
C ASP A 148 17.23 1.05 21.56
N VAL A 149 15.99 0.89 21.12
CA VAL A 149 15.65 0.46 19.77
C VAL A 149 15.47 1.69 18.89
N PRO A 150 16.23 1.82 17.78
CA PRO A 150 16.07 2.95 16.86
C PRO A 150 14.65 3.02 16.27
N ILE A 151 14.08 4.22 16.17
CA ILE A 151 12.72 4.41 15.65
C ILE A 151 12.63 4.04 14.16
N ASP A 152 13.65 4.37 13.38
CA ASP A 152 13.76 3.99 11.97
C ASP A 152 13.73 2.46 11.80
N PHE A 153 14.39 1.71 12.69
CA PHE A 153 14.28 0.26 12.74
C PHE A 153 12.84 -0.21 13.01
N VAL A 154 12.13 0.43 13.96
CA VAL A 154 10.73 0.08 14.26
C VAL A 154 9.82 0.38 13.06
N ILE A 155 10.01 1.51 12.39
CA ILE A 155 9.24 1.88 11.19
C ILE A 155 9.49 0.87 10.06
N GLU A 156 10.75 0.50 9.83
CA GLU A 156 11.12 -0.47 8.80
C GLU A 156 10.53 -1.86 9.11
N TYR A 157 10.66 -2.34 10.35
CA TYR A 157 10.07 -3.60 10.80
C TYR A 157 8.55 -3.64 10.57
N MET A 158 7.84 -2.58 10.99
CA MET A 158 6.39 -2.47 10.87
C MET A 158 5.94 -2.40 9.40
N THR A 159 6.64 -1.59 8.60
CA THR A 159 6.38 -1.46 7.16
C THR A 159 6.62 -2.79 6.44
N SER A 160 7.70 -3.49 6.78
CA SER A 160 8.03 -4.78 6.20
C SER A 160 7.02 -5.88 6.53
N ILE A 161 6.53 -5.97 7.78
CA ILE A 161 5.45 -6.91 8.15
C ILE A 161 4.19 -6.62 7.35
N PHE A 162 3.78 -5.36 7.31
CA PHE A 162 2.57 -4.97 6.63
C PHE A 162 2.63 -5.25 5.12
N ILE A 163 3.72 -4.85 4.45
CA ILE A 163 3.90 -5.09 3.02
C ILE A 163 4.01 -6.58 2.71
N GLY A 164 4.76 -7.34 3.51
CA GLY A 164 4.95 -8.77 3.30
C GLY A 164 3.65 -9.57 3.46
N THR A 165 2.87 -9.29 4.52
CA THR A 165 1.58 -9.96 4.76
C THR A 165 0.53 -9.57 3.73
N LEU A 166 0.50 -8.30 3.32
CA LEU A 166 -0.35 -7.84 2.24
C LEU A 166 -0.01 -8.56 0.93
N HIS A 167 1.27 -8.61 0.57
CA HIS A 167 1.76 -9.27 -0.64
C HIS A 167 1.34 -10.74 -0.66
N TRP A 168 1.63 -11.47 0.43
CA TRP A 168 1.22 -12.86 0.58
C TRP A 168 -0.29 -13.04 0.41
N TRP A 169 -1.11 -12.17 1.01
CA TRP A 169 -2.57 -12.28 0.91
C TRP A 169 -3.08 -12.08 -0.52
N ILE A 170 -2.50 -11.15 -1.28
CA ILE A 170 -2.90 -10.93 -2.67
C ILE A 170 -2.31 -11.98 -3.63
N THR A 171 -1.18 -12.60 -3.33
CA THR A 171 -0.59 -13.64 -4.21
C THR A 171 -1.04 -15.06 -3.87
N SER A 172 -1.56 -15.31 -2.67
CA SER A 172 -2.02 -16.65 -2.26
C SER A 172 -3.46 -16.94 -2.71
N GLU A 173 -3.80 -18.23 -2.75
CA GLU A 173 -5.17 -18.74 -2.98
C GLU A 173 -5.96 -18.84 -1.66
N THR A 174 -5.74 -17.93 -0.71
CA THR A 174 -6.40 -17.99 0.60
C THR A 174 -7.84 -17.49 0.57
N ASP A 175 -8.71 -18.12 1.37
CA ASP A 175 -10.08 -17.66 1.64
C ASP A 175 -10.16 -16.60 2.78
N MET A 176 -9.00 -16.13 3.26
CA MET A 176 -8.95 -15.16 4.35
C MET A 176 -9.62 -13.84 3.97
N THR A 177 -10.59 -13.40 4.78
CA THR A 177 -11.32 -12.16 4.55
C THR A 177 -10.46 -10.93 4.89
N PRO A 178 -10.77 -9.75 4.31
CA PRO A 178 -10.12 -8.49 4.67
C PRO A 178 -10.06 -8.21 6.18
N ASN A 179 -11.17 -8.48 6.89
CA ASN A 179 -11.22 -8.27 8.34
C ASN A 179 -10.32 -9.25 9.11
N HIS A 180 -10.29 -10.53 8.70
CA HIS A 180 -9.44 -11.52 9.35
C HIS A 180 -7.94 -11.19 9.14
N LEU A 181 -7.56 -10.72 7.95
CA LEU A 181 -6.19 -10.25 7.71
C LEU A 181 -5.85 -9.03 8.60
N ALA A 182 -6.76 -8.07 8.74
CA ALA A 182 -6.57 -6.92 9.63
C ALA A 182 -6.34 -7.35 11.08
N GLN A 183 -7.18 -8.25 11.60
CA GLN A 183 -7.01 -8.80 12.95
C GLN A 183 -5.66 -9.50 13.12
N LEU A 184 -5.24 -10.29 12.13
CA LEU A 184 -3.98 -11.03 12.20
C LEU A 184 -2.76 -10.09 12.18
N VAL A 185 -2.74 -9.09 11.30
CA VAL A 185 -1.65 -8.09 11.22
C VAL A 185 -1.58 -7.26 12.51
N ILE A 186 -2.72 -6.82 13.04
CA ILE A 186 -2.77 -6.13 14.34
C ILE A 186 -2.22 -7.01 15.45
N LYS A 187 -2.55 -8.31 15.44
CA LYS A 187 -2.05 -9.25 16.43
C LYS A 187 -0.53 -9.43 16.34
N LEU A 188 0.04 -9.49 15.13
CA LEU A 188 1.49 -9.60 14.85
C LEU A 188 2.29 -8.35 15.22
N VAL A 189 1.64 -7.20 15.11
CA VAL A 189 2.24 -5.92 15.50
C VAL A 189 2.13 -5.70 17.01
N GLY A 190 0.96 -6.00 17.59
CA GLY A 190 0.67 -5.77 19.01
C GLY A 190 1.22 -6.85 19.94
N ASN A 191 1.50 -8.04 19.42
CA ASN A 191 2.16 -9.14 20.13
C ASN A 191 3.34 -9.61 19.29
N GLY A 192 4.46 -9.96 19.91
CA GLY A 192 5.63 -10.48 19.19
C GLY A 192 5.27 -11.61 18.21
N HIS A 193 5.95 -11.64 17.07
CA HIS A 193 5.74 -12.61 15.99
C HIS A 193 5.75 -14.07 16.49
N LEU A 194 6.62 -14.39 17.46
CA LEU A 194 6.69 -15.73 18.06
C LEU A 194 5.47 -16.07 18.92
N THR A 195 4.95 -15.12 19.70
CA THR A 195 3.74 -15.35 20.51
C THR A 195 2.48 -15.47 19.66
N VAL A 196 2.42 -14.82 18.49
CA VAL A 196 1.31 -15.03 17.54
C VAL A 196 1.31 -16.44 16.95
N LEU A 197 2.49 -17.03 16.73
CA LEU A 197 2.67 -18.41 16.27
C LEU A 197 2.46 -19.46 17.38
N GLY A 198 2.14 -19.02 18.60
CA GLY A 198 1.98 -19.92 19.75
C GLY A 198 3.32 -20.43 20.32
N ILE A 199 4.44 -19.79 19.96
CA ILE A 199 5.76 -20.13 20.49
C ILE A 199 5.94 -19.41 21.82
N GLU A 200 6.11 -20.19 22.90
CA GLU A 200 6.48 -19.69 24.21
C GLU A 200 7.97 -19.33 24.22
N LEU A 201 8.31 -18.15 24.73
CA LEU A 201 9.70 -17.72 24.88
C LEU A 201 10.18 -18.14 26.27
N GLU A 202 11.18 -19.02 26.32
CA GLU A 202 11.91 -19.30 27.55
C GLU A 202 12.70 -18.05 27.95
N LYS A 203 12.59 -17.66 29.22
CA LYS A 203 13.26 -16.49 29.80
C LYS A 203 14.59 -16.86 30.42
#